data_AF-G3ILA0-F1
#
_entry.id   AF-G3ILA0-F1
#
_cell.length_a   1.000
_cell.length_b   1.000
_cell.length_c   1.000
_cell.angle_alpha   90.00
_cell.angle_beta   90.00
_cell.angle_gamma   90.00
#
_symmetry.space_group_name_H-M   'P 1'
#
loop_
_entity.id
_entity.type
_entity.pdbx_description
1 polymer ?
#
loop_
_entity_poly.entity_id
_entity_poly.type
_entity_poly.pdbx_seq_one_letter_code
_entity_poly.pdbx_strand_id
1 'polypeptide(L)'
;MFEHDMEERRKNRVEIQDVEPQVFKAMMDFIYTGKAPDLHSMADAVLAAADKYGLERLKVMCEDALCRDLCVENAAHTLILADLHSAGQLKTKTLDFITARASDVSETSSWKTMMVYSL
;
A
#
# COMPACT_ATOMS: atom_id res chain seq x y z
N MET A 1 -5.75 -7.18 19.98
CA MET A 1 -6.27 -5.88 20.46
C MET A 1 -7.51 -6.05 21.33
N PHE A 2 -8.61 -6.61 20.81
CA PHE A 2 -9.87 -6.72 21.56
C PHE A 2 -10.05 -8.02 22.36
N GLU A 3 -9.35 -9.10 21.98
CA GLU A 3 -9.49 -10.41 22.63
C GLU A 3 -8.63 -10.56 23.90
N HIS A 4 -7.52 -9.82 23.97
CA HIS A 4 -6.59 -9.86 25.09
C HIS A 4 -6.92 -8.78 26.12
N ASP A 5 -6.56 -9.01 27.39
CA ASP A 5 -6.84 -8.09 28.49
C ASP A 5 -5.92 -6.85 28.49
N MET A 6 -6.07 -6.05 27.44
CA MET A 6 -5.35 -4.79 27.20
C MET A 6 -6.25 -3.59 27.53
N GLU A 7 -5.66 -2.40 27.67
CA GLU A 7 -6.39 -1.16 27.99
C GLU A 7 -7.50 -0.86 26.99
N GLU A 8 -7.30 -1.19 25.72
CA GLU A 8 -8.27 -0.97 24.64
C GLU A 8 -9.53 -1.83 24.83
N ARG A 9 -9.35 -3.07 25.28
CA ARG A 9 -10.47 -3.96 25.65
C ARG A 9 -11.20 -3.43 26.87
N ARG A 10 -10.46 -3.05 27.92
CA ARG A 10 -11.02 -2.55 29.18
C ARG A 10 -11.81 -1.25 29.00
N LYS A 11 -11.32 -0.35 28.14
CA LYS A 11 -11.94 0.95 27.85
C LYS A 11 -12.95 0.91 26.70
N ASN A 12 -13.00 -0.20 25.95
CA ASN A 12 -13.72 -0.31 24.68
C ASN A 12 -13.43 0.86 23.74
N ARG A 13 -12.16 1.29 23.68
CA ARG A 13 -11.72 2.46 22.92
C ARG A 13 -10.33 2.20 22.36
N VAL A 14 -10.18 2.48 21.07
CA VAL A 14 -8.91 2.40 20.35
C VAL A 14 -8.56 3.79 19.84
N GLU A 15 -7.33 4.22 20.10
CA GLU A 15 -6.78 5.45 19.52
C GLU A 15 -5.91 5.09 18.32
N ILE A 16 -6.17 5.75 17.18
CA ILE A 16 -5.44 5.55 15.93
C ILE A 16 -4.90 6.92 15.54
N GLN A 17 -3.57 7.03 15.43
CA GLN A 17 -2.88 8.32 15.22
C GLN A 17 -2.12 8.38 13.90
N ASP A 18 -1.86 7.22 13.30
CA ASP A 18 -0.96 7.06 12.14
C ASP A 18 -1.71 6.72 10.85
N VAL A 19 -3.03 6.86 10.85
CA VAL A 19 -3.88 6.68 9.67
C VAL A 19 -4.69 7.94 9.45
N GLU A 20 -4.61 8.51 8.25
CA GLU A 20 -5.41 9.67 7.89
C GLU A 20 -6.92 9.34 7.96
N PRO A 21 -7.78 10.28 8.37
CA PRO A 21 -9.22 10.03 8.53
C PRO A 21 -9.90 9.46 7.28
N GLN A 22 -9.48 9.91 6.10
CA GLN A 22 -10.02 9.44 4.82
C GLN A 22 -9.64 7.99 4.52
N VAL A 23 -8.40 7.61 4.80
CA VAL A 23 -7.89 6.23 4.65
C VAL A 23 -8.59 5.31 5.64
N PHE A 24 -8.74 5.76 6.89
CA PHE A 24 -9.47 5.02 7.91
C PHE A 24 -10.94 4.81 7.52
N LYS A 25 -11.60 5.84 6.97
CA LYS A 25 -12.96 5.71 6.45
C LYS A 25 -13.03 4.65 5.34
N ALA A 26 -12.11 4.66 4.38
CA ALA A 26 -12.08 3.66 3.31
C ALA A 26 -11.91 2.23 3.86
N MET A 27 -11.06 2.05 4.89
CA MET A 27 -10.94 0.76 5.58
C MET A 27 -12.25 0.35 6.26
N MET A 28 -12.92 1.28 6.96
CA MET A 28 -14.18 0.97 7.63
C MET A 28 -15.27 0.61 6.62
N ASP A 29 -15.40 1.37 5.53
CA ASP A 29 -16.33 1.08 4.45
C ASP A 29 -16.07 -0.33 3.90
N PHE A 30 -14.79 -0.71 3.73
CA PHE A 30 -14.42 -2.06 3.32
C PHE A 30 -14.78 -3.13 4.36
N ILE A 31 -14.49 -2.92 5.64
CA ILE A 31 -14.78 -3.90 6.71
C ILE A 31 -16.29 -4.18 6.77
N TYR A 32 -17.12 -3.16 6.65
CA TYR A 32 -18.57 -3.31 6.77
C TYR A 32 -19.27 -3.74 5.48
N THR A 33 -18.73 -3.44 4.30
CA THR A 33 -19.43 -3.65 3.02
C THR A 33 -18.69 -4.55 2.03
N GLY A 34 -17.42 -4.85 2.28
CA GLY A 34 -16.52 -5.54 1.36
C GLY A 34 -16.12 -4.72 0.14
N LYS A 35 -16.40 -3.40 0.13
CA LYS A 35 -16.14 -2.47 -0.98
C LYS A 35 -15.36 -1.25 -0.50
N ALA A 36 -14.51 -0.71 -1.37
CA ALA A 36 -13.74 0.52 -1.12
C ALA A 36 -13.84 1.42 -2.38
N PRO A 37 -14.91 2.21 -2.52
CA PRO A 37 -15.16 2.98 -3.74
C PRO A 37 -14.11 4.07 -4.01
N ASP A 38 -13.56 4.67 -2.96
CA ASP A 38 -12.58 5.77 -3.05
C ASP A 38 -11.13 5.28 -3.05
N LEU A 39 -10.89 3.97 -3.20
CA LEU A 39 -9.57 3.36 -3.05
C LEU A 39 -8.54 3.91 -4.05
N HIS A 40 -8.95 4.17 -5.29
CA HIS A 40 -8.02 4.48 -6.38
C HIS A 40 -7.24 5.80 -6.16
N SER A 41 -7.83 6.79 -5.49
CA SER A 41 -7.18 8.08 -5.23
C SER A 41 -6.18 8.06 -4.08
N MET A 42 -6.13 6.98 -3.31
CA MET A 42 -5.31 6.83 -2.10
C MET A 42 -4.82 5.40 -1.90
N ALA A 43 -4.59 4.68 -3.00
CA ALA A 43 -4.30 3.25 -2.98
C ALA A 43 -3.00 2.92 -2.24
N ASP A 44 -2.02 3.82 -2.28
CA ASP A 44 -0.77 3.78 -1.51
C ASP A 44 -1.01 3.82 0.01
N ALA A 45 -1.74 4.82 0.48
CA ALA A 45 -2.02 4.99 1.91
C ALA A 45 -2.97 3.91 2.44
N VAL A 46 -3.96 3.49 1.63
CA VAL A 46 -4.85 2.37 1.97
C VAL A 46 -4.08 1.04 1.97
N LEU A 47 -3.10 0.84 1.09
CA LEU A 47 -2.23 -0.34 1.14
C LEU A 47 -1.48 -0.43 2.47
N ALA A 48 -0.86 0.69 2.89
CA ALA A 48 -0.14 0.76 4.16
C ALA A 48 -1.03 0.39 5.35
N ALA A 49 -2.25 0.93 5.36
CA ALA A 49 -3.21 0.65 6.43
C ALA A 49 -3.78 -0.77 6.34
N ALA A 50 -4.04 -1.30 5.14
CA ALA A 50 -4.51 -2.66 4.95
C ALA A 50 -3.47 -3.69 5.43
N ASP A 51 -2.18 -3.47 5.16
CA ASP A 51 -1.09 -4.29 5.65
C ASP A 51 -0.99 -4.23 7.19
N LYS A 52 -1.00 -3.03 7.77
CA LYS A 52 -0.94 -2.83 9.22
C LYS A 52 -2.05 -3.56 9.99
N TYR A 53 -3.28 -3.55 9.45
CA TYR A 53 -4.46 -4.13 10.10
C TYR A 53 -4.83 -5.53 9.59
N GLY A 54 -4.00 -6.14 8.74
CA GLY A 54 -4.21 -7.51 8.25
C GLY A 54 -5.43 -7.68 7.34
N LEU A 55 -5.82 -6.65 6.60
CA LEU A 55 -6.96 -6.66 5.68
C LEU A 55 -6.54 -7.17 4.30
N GLU A 56 -6.22 -8.46 4.19
CA GLU A 56 -5.57 -9.05 3.01
C GLU A 56 -6.32 -8.80 1.70
N ARG A 57 -7.66 -8.94 1.70
CA ARG A 57 -8.45 -8.70 0.49
C ARG A 57 -8.46 -7.22 0.06
N LEU A 58 -8.40 -6.29 1.01
CA LEU A 58 -8.27 -4.86 0.70
C LEU A 58 -6.87 -4.55 0.15
N LYS A 59 -5.84 -5.18 0.74
CA LYS A 59 -4.45 -5.09 0.28
C LYS A 59 -4.33 -5.49 -1.19
N VAL A 60 -4.89 -6.65 -1.57
CA VAL A 60 -4.92 -7.10 -2.97
C VAL A 60 -5.66 -6.13 -3.90
N MET A 61 -6.73 -5.47 -3.43
CA MET A 61 -7.41 -4.44 -4.22
C MET A 61 -6.53 -3.21 -4.46
N CYS A 62 -5.74 -2.79 -3.46
CA CYS A 62 -4.75 -1.73 -3.62
C CYS A 62 -3.64 -2.14 -4.59
N GLU A 63 -3.14 -3.38 -4.49
CA GLU A 63 -2.14 -3.91 -5.42
C GLU A 63 -2.62 -3.88 -6.87
N ASP A 64 -3.88 -4.24 -7.12
CA ASP A 64 -4.45 -4.18 -8.46
C ASP A 64 -4.59 -2.73 -8.98
N ALA A 65 -5.03 -1.80 -8.14
CA ALA A 65 -5.14 -0.39 -8.50
C ALA A 65 -3.77 0.21 -8.85
N LEU A 66 -2.77 0.02 -7.98
CA LEU A 66 -1.40 0.52 -8.18
C LEU A 66 -0.73 -0.11 -9.40
N CYS A 67 -1.03 -1.37 -9.68
CA CYS A 67 -0.51 -2.05 -10.87
C CYS A 67 -1.09 -1.46 -12.17
N ARG A 68 -2.36 -1.02 -12.17
CA ARG A 68 -2.99 -0.39 -13.35
C ARG A 68 -2.41 1.00 -13.64
N ASP A 69 -1.99 1.70 -12.60
CA ASP A 69 -1.37 3.04 -12.71
C ASP A 69 0.14 2.98 -12.95
N LEU A 70 0.72 1.78 -13.04
CA LEU A 70 2.15 1.59 -13.19
C LEU A 70 2.66 2.18 -14.52
N CYS A 71 3.65 3.05 -14.41
CA CYS A 71 4.31 3.71 -15.53
C CYS A 71 5.82 3.85 -15.25
N VAL A 72 6.57 4.28 -16.26
CA VAL A 72 8.05 4.41 -16.17
C VAL A 72 8.45 5.31 -15.00
N GLU A 73 7.78 6.45 -14.82
CA GLU A 73 8.12 7.46 -13.81
C GLU A 73 7.87 6.98 -12.37
N ASN A 74 6.80 6.20 -12.16
CA ASN A 74 6.39 5.76 -10.83
C ASN A 74 6.86 4.35 -10.45
N ALA A 75 7.39 3.56 -11.39
CA ALA A 75 7.77 2.17 -11.15
C ALA A 75 8.75 1.99 -9.98
N ALA A 76 9.71 2.91 -9.86
CA ALA A 76 10.65 2.93 -8.75
C ALA A 76 9.93 3.09 -7.39
N HIS A 77 9.08 4.09 -7.28
CA HIS A 77 8.32 4.36 -6.06
C HIS A 77 7.36 3.21 -5.72
N THR A 78 6.65 2.69 -6.71
CA THR A 78 5.73 1.56 -6.55
C THR A 78 6.46 0.31 -6.05
N LEU A 79 7.70 0.06 -6.48
CA LEU A 79 8.50 -1.06 -6.00
C LEU A 79 8.85 -0.92 -4.51
N ILE A 80 9.31 0.26 -4.09
CA ILE A 80 9.62 0.56 -2.69
C ILE A 80 8.37 0.35 -1.82
N LEU A 81 7.25 0.92 -2.27
CA LEU A 81 5.97 0.82 -1.58
C LEU A 81 5.49 -0.63 -1.46
N ALA A 82 5.65 -1.43 -2.51
CA ALA A 82 5.29 -2.83 -2.51
C ALA A 82 6.15 -3.66 -1.54
N ASP A 83 7.45 -3.38 -1.47
CA ASP A 83 8.36 -4.03 -0.51
C ASP A 83 8.02 -3.64 0.93
N LEU A 84 7.84 -2.34 1.19
CA LEU A 84 7.57 -1.78 2.51
C LEU A 84 6.30 -2.35 3.15
N HIS A 85 5.24 -2.57 2.35
CA HIS A 85 3.95 -3.07 2.82
C HIS A 85 3.71 -4.53 2.46
N SER A 86 4.79 -5.30 2.25
CA SER A 86 4.73 -6.75 2.00
C SER A 86 3.72 -7.13 0.91
N ALA A 87 3.60 -6.31 -0.14
CA ALA A 87 2.60 -6.44 -1.20
C ALA A 87 3.19 -7.26 -2.36
N GLY A 88 3.16 -8.58 -2.18
CA GLY A 88 3.91 -9.52 -3.02
C GLY A 88 3.51 -9.51 -4.49
N GLN A 89 2.22 -9.41 -4.83
CA GLN A 89 1.79 -9.43 -6.23
C GLN A 89 2.17 -8.14 -6.94
N LEU A 90 2.00 -6.99 -6.28
CA LEU A 90 2.44 -5.69 -6.79
C LEU A 90 3.95 -5.68 -6.98
N LYS A 91 4.72 -6.22 -6.03
CA LYS A 91 6.18 -6.31 -6.13
C LYS A 91 6.61 -7.12 -7.35
N THR A 92 6.06 -8.31 -7.54
CA THR A 92 6.37 -9.16 -8.71
C THR A 92 6.02 -8.45 -10.02
N LYS A 93 4.79 -7.92 -10.16
CA LYS A 93 4.37 -7.24 -11.39
C LYS A 93 5.21 -5.99 -11.69
N THR A 94 5.61 -5.26 -10.64
CA THR A 94 6.46 -4.08 -10.79
C THR A 94 7.88 -4.45 -11.24
N LEU A 95 8.45 -5.53 -10.70
CA LEU A 95 9.76 -6.03 -11.15
C LEU A 95 9.73 -6.51 -12.60
N ASP A 96 8.66 -7.20 -13.00
CA ASP A 96 8.47 -7.64 -14.39
C ASP A 96 8.41 -6.43 -15.35
N PHE A 97 7.66 -5.40 -14.97
CA PHE A 97 7.55 -4.15 -15.73
C PHE A 97 8.90 -3.42 -15.85
N ILE A 98 9.63 -3.28 -14.73
CA ILE A 98 10.96 -2.64 -14.72
C ILE A 98 11.92 -3.42 -15.62
N THR A 99 11.92 -4.75 -15.53
CA THR A 99 12.79 -5.60 -16.36
C THR A 99 12.48 -5.44 -17.85
N ALA A 100 11.19 -5.39 -18.21
CA ALA A 100 10.76 -5.20 -19.59
C ALA A 100 11.09 -3.80 -20.15
N ARG A 101 11.23 -2.79 -19.30
CA ARG A 101 11.48 -1.38 -19.67
C ARG A 101 12.74 -0.80 -19.03
N ALA A 102 13.75 -1.65 -18.81
CA ALA A 102 14.91 -1.30 -18.00
C ALA A 102 15.64 -0.04 -18.49
N SER A 103 15.75 0.14 -19.80
CA SER A 103 16.38 1.33 -20.42
C SER A 103 15.65 2.63 -20.12
N ASP A 104 14.31 2.59 -20.05
CA ASP A 104 13.50 3.78 -19.80
C ASP A 104 13.51 4.09 -18.29
N VAL A 105 13.33 3.06 -17.46
CA VAL A 105 13.25 3.21 -16.00
C VAL A 105 14.59 3.64 -15.42
N SER A 106 15.72 3.15 -15.93
CA SER A 106 17.05 3.51 -15.43
C SER A 106 17.38 4.99 -15.55
N GLU A 107 16.74 5.69 -16.51
CA GLU A 107 16.95 7.11 -16.73
C GLU A 107 16.13 8.01 -15.81
N THR A 108 15.08 7.48 -15.18
CA THR A 108 14.22 8.24 -14.28
C THR A 108 14.99 8.72 -13.05
N SER A 109 14.63 9.92 -12.58
CA SER A 109 15.18 10.46 -11.33
C SER A 109 14.81 9.59 -10.13
N SER A 110 13.57 9.08 -10.10
CA SER A 110 13.08 8.21 -9.03
C SER A 110 13.91 6.93 -8.91
N TRP A 111 14.29 6.30 -10.02
CA TRP A 111 15.19 5.14 -10.01
C TRP A 111 16.60 5.48 -9.55
N LYS A 112 17.19 6.56 -10.08
CA LYS A 112 18.53 7.03 -9.67
C LYS A 112 18.58 7.33 -8.17
N THR A 113 17.54 7.97 -7.63
CA THR A 113 17.39 8.24 -6.21
C THR A 113 17.28 6.96 -5.38
N MET A 114 16.47 5.98 -5.81
CA MET A 114 16.38 4.69 -5.12
C MET A 114 17.76 4.01 -5.02
N MET A 115 18.52 4.00 -6.11
CA MET A 115 19.85 3.38 -6.14
C MET A 115 20.84 4.05 -5.18
N VAL A 116 20.74 5.37 -4.97
CA VAL A 116 21.60 6.11 -4.04
C VAL A 116 21.28 5.81 -2.59
N TYR A 117 20.00 5.66 -2.24
CA TYR A 117 19.58 5.37 -0.85
C TYR A 117 19.57 3.88 -0.49
N SER A 118 19.84 3.00 -1.46
CA SER A 118 19.96 1.55 -1.26
C SER A 118 21.41 1.07 -1.07
N LEU A 119 22.39 1.99 -1.12
CA LEU A 119 23.84 1.78 -0.92
C LEU A 119 24.32 2.59 0.30
#